data_AF-A0A0A7UX87-F1
#
_entry.id   AF-A0A0A7UX87-F1
#
_cell.length_a   1.000
_cell.length_b   1.000
_cell.length_c   1.000
_cell.angle_alpha   90.00
_cell.angle_beta   90.00
_cell.angle_gamma   90.00
#
_symmetry.space_group_name_H-M   'P 1'
#
loop_
_entity.id
_entity.type
_entity.pdbx_description
1 polymer ?
#
loop_
_entity_poly.entity_id
_entity_poly.type
_entity_poly.pdbx_seq_one_letter_code
_entity_poly.pdbx_strand_id
1 'polypeptide(L)'
;MKTSKQKSLNTTKKGKKTTKNFQHNLIVLISTLNFINSNFKKYTQKNILYFLNKNLERNKQKPIKLKTLQNYLYILEKKIKVTLNYCKHLGKNSGSETYYKLKYEKTKCYSAINKHFKEKTNNEINEFTQRINKFNQINSSVKWECINNTNNIYKYKEYRNIHKNFEKTTTDMLKKYLSKCNFKTEIPSIIMDLKTTHETKIYHLRNLKHIENDLKETDPKDIEKHLISEIKANVNNPGYLCKFFKNNGYKKVISKIKKTNNKYKNKKEILKRILKEKVKELENEQYKKEDLEKFFNKTYEIYKIKPHFIIEYKKYPDLDKLIKKARTEASKIQDKMIKLKSIKNNIFSILLEQLRHKVDCDKLIPTLKKFIENEPDLKYSKVFDNSYYNNLIKIVG
;
A
#
# COMPACT_ATOMS: atom_id res chain seq x y z
N MET A 1 14.48 31.24 -5.25
CA MET A 1 13.50 30.59 -4.34
C MET A 1 12.45 29.84 -5.15
N LYS A 2 12.56 28.51 -5.27
CA LYS A 2 11.53 27.67 -5.89
C LYS A 2 11.03 26.68 -4.83
N THR A 3 9.76 26.80 -4.50
CA THR A 3 9.04 26.06 -3.47
C THR A 3 8.84 24.60 -3.89
N SER A 4 9.40 23.66 -3.12
CA SER A 4 9.17 22.23 -3.32
C SER A 4 7.82 21.84 -2.74
N LYS A 5 6.87 21.42 -3.59
CA LYS A 5 5.67 20.70 -3.17
C LYS A 5 6.06 19.30 -2.70
N GLN A 6 6.12 19.09 -1.39
CA GLN A 6 6.16 17.76 -0.78
C GLN A 6 4.78 17.09 -0.95
N LYS A 7 4.77 15.96 -1.66
CA LYS A 7 3.63 15.02 -1.68
C LYS A 7 3.52 14.34 -0.31
N SER A 8 2.36 14.46 0.33
CA SER A 8 2.04 13.78 1.59
C SER A 8 1.79 12.29 1.35
N LEU A 9 2.46 11.46 2.16
CA LEU A 9 2.36 10.01 2.14
C LEU A 9 1.10 9.57 2.91
N ASN A 10 0.01 9.27 2.20
CA ASN A 10 -1.21 8.74 2.80
C ASN A 10 -1.01 7.29 3.27
N THR A 11 -0.72 7.12 4.56
CA THR A 11 -0.80 5.82 5.25
C THR A 11 -2.03 5.79 6.14
N THR A 12 -3.17 5.34 5.61
CA THR A 12 -4.39 5.09 6.40
C THR A 12 -4.27 3.76 7.17
N LYS A 13 -3.38 3.71 8.18
CA LYS A 13 -3.51 2.73 9.26
C LYS A 13 -4.77 3.09 10.06
N LYS A 14 -5.75 2.17 10.13
CA LYS A 14 -6.91 2.29 11.03
C LYS A 14 -6.41 2.29 12.48
N GLY A 15 -6.19 3.49 13.02
CA GLY A 15 -5.92 3.66 14.46
C GLY A 15 -7.08 3.11 15.27
N LYS A 16 -6.77 2.29 16.29
CA LYS A 16 -7.76 1.85 17.28
C LYS A 16 -8.43 3.10 17.86
N LYS A 17 -9.76 3.15 17.86
CA LYS A 17 -10.51 4.24 18.49
C LYS A 17 -10.11 4.30 19.96
N THR A 18 -9.46 5.39 20.37
CA THR A 18 -9.07 5.64 21.76
C THR A 18 -10.33 5.80 22.62
N THR A 19 -10.27 5.34 23.87
CA THR A 19 -11.36 5.47 24.87
C THR A 19 -11.83 6.92 25.03
N LYS A 20 -10.91 7.88 24.88
CA LYS A 20 -11.18 9.33 24.90
C LYS A 20 -12.19 9.76 23.84
N ASN A 21 -12.11 9.23 22.62
CA ASN A 21 -13.06 9.56 21.54
C ASN A 21 -14.47 9.02 21.84
N PHE A 22 -14.54 7.86 22.50
CA PHE A 22 -15.83 7.26 22.87
C PHE A 22 -16.51 8.03 24.00
N GLN A 23 -15.77 8.42 25.05
CA GLN A 23 -16.27 9.26 26.14
C GLN A 23 -16.77 10.61 25.61
N HIS A 24 -15.98 11.28 24.76
CA HIS A 24 -16.37 12.54 24.14
C HIS A 24 -17.68 12.42 23.35
N ASN A 25 -17.83 11.35 22.54
CA ASN A 25 -19.05 11.14 21.77
C ASN A 25 -20.30 10.96 22.66
N LEU A 26 -20.16 10.34 23.84
CA LEU A 26 -21.26 10.24 24.81
C LEU A 26 -21.65 11.61 25.40
N ILE A 27 -20.65 12.46 25.68
CA ILE A 27 -20.89 13.85 26.16
C ILE A 27 -21.62 14.66 25.09
N VAL A 28 -21.18 14.57 23.82
CA VAL A 28 -21.83 15.25 22.69
C VAL A 28 -23.26 14.72 22.49
N LEU A 29 -23.48 13.42 22.66
CA LEU A 29 -24.82 12.82 22.58
C LEU A 29 -25.75 13.34 23.69
N ILE A 30 -25.30 13.44 24.94
CA ILE A 30 -26.10 14.06 26.02
C ILE A 30 -26.46 15.51 25.69
N SER A 31 -25.50 16.30 25.17
CA SER A 31 -25.75 17.66 24.67
C SER A 31 -26.84 17.69 23.60
N THR A 32 -26.77 16.75 22.66
CA THR A 32 -27.69 16.64 21.53
C THR A 32 -29.09 16.23 21.99
N LEU A 33 -29.19 15.27 22.92
CA LEU A 33 -30.46 14.87 23.52
C LEU A 33 -31.10 16.00 24.32
N ASN A 34 -30.32 16.77 25.09
CA ASN A 34 -30.81 17.93 25.81
C ASN A 34 -31.43 18.96 24.84
N PHE A 35 -30.71 19.30 23.78
CA PHE A 35 -31.20 20.21 22.74
C PHE A 35 -32.48 19.69 22.09
N ILE A 36 -32.50 18.42 21.69
CA ILE A 36 -33.67 17.85 21.01
C ILE A 36 -34.88 17.82 21.94
N ASN A 37 -34.71 17.45 23.21
CA ASN A 37 -35.77 17.43 24.21
C ASN A 37 -36.37 18.82 24.48
N SER A 38 -35.57 19.88 24.40
CA SER A 38 -36.04 21.26 24.58
C SER A 38 -36.73 21.84 23.34
N ASN A 39 -36.40 21.37 22.12
CA ASN A 39 -36.85 22.01 20.87
C ASN A 39 -37.91 21.22 20.11
N PHE A 40 -38.01 19.90 20.31
CA PHE A 40 -38.94 19.04 19.57
C PHE A 40 -39.87 18.29 20.51
N LYS A 41 -41.18 18.39 20.27
CA LYS A 41 -42.20 17.60 20.99
C LYS A 41 -42.10 16.10 20.67
N LYS A 42 -41.73 15.76 19.43
CA LYS A 42 -41.59 14.38 18.93
C LYS A 42 -40.39 14.27 17.99
N TYR A 43 -39.63 13.19 18.09
CA TYR A 43 -38.46 12.95 17.25
C TYR A 43 -38.14 11.45 17.13
N THR A 44 -37.43 11.08 16.06
CA THR A 44 -37.00 9.69 15.81
C THR A 44 -35.50 9.51 16.04
N GLN A 45 -35.03 8.26 16.13
CA GLN A 45 -33.59 7.97 16.17
C GLN A 45 -32.82 8.54 14.96
N LYS A 46 -33.46 8.64 13.78
CA LYS A 46 -32.86 9.26 12.60
C LYS A 46 -32.62 10.76 12.82
N ASN A 47 -33.54 11.45 13.49
CA ASN A 47 -33.39 12.87 13.84
C ASN A 47 -32.22 13.06 14.81
N ILE A 48 -32.12 12.21 15.85
CA ILE A 48 -30.99 12.23 16.80
C ILE A 48 -29.67 12.00 16.08
N LEU A 49 -29.63 11.01 15.18
CA LEU A 49 -28.44 10.69 14.39
C LEU A 49 -27.99 11.87 13.53
N TYR A 50 -28.93 12.56 12.89
CA TYR A 50 -28.67 13.73 12.06
C TYR A 50 -28.01 14.86 12.87
N PHE A 51 -28.62 15.26 13.99
CA PHE A 51 -28.07 16.34 14.83
C PHE A 51 -26.74 15.95 15.47
N LEU A 52 -26.59 14.70 15.90
CA LEU A 52 -25.33 14.21 16.45
C LEU A 52 -24.22 14.24 15.40
N ASN A 53 -24.47 13.75 14.19
CA ASN A 53 -23.47 13.75 13.13
C ASN A 53 -23.06 15.17 12.72
N LYS A 54 -24.00 16.13 12.65
CA LYS A 54 -23.67 17.54 12.44
C LYS A 54 -22.76 18.11 13.54
N ASN A 55 -23.02 17.76 14.80
CA ASN A 55 -22.16 18.19 15.92
C ASN A 55 -20.77 17.53 15.86
N LEU A 56 -20.69 16.25 15.45
CA LEU A 56 -19.42 15.56 15.25
C LEU A 56 -18.62 16.15 14.08
N GLU A 57 -19.27 16.51 12.97
CA GLU A 57 -18.64 17.16 11.82
C GLU A 57 -18.04 18.53 12.18
N ARG A 58 -18.77 19.35 12.96
CA ARG A 58 -18.26 20.62 13.52
C ARG A 58 -16.99 20.42 14.34
N ASN A 59 -16.89 19.30 15.06
CA ASN A 59 -15.72 18.92 15.85
C ASN A 59 -14.66 18.15 15.04
N LYS A 60 -14.74 18.13 13.70
CA LYS A 60 -13.84 17.40 12.79
C LYS A 60 -13.78 15.89 13.05
N GLN A 61 -14.86 15.30 13.57
CA GLN A 61 -14.98 13.87 13.83
C GLN A 61 -15.81 13.17 12.75
N LYS A 62 -15.54 11.87 12.55
CA LYS A 62 -16.25 11.08 11.53
C LYS A 62 -17.69 10.84 11.95
N PRO A 63 -18.66 10.95 11.02
CA PRO A 63 -20.05 10.63 11.30
C PRO A 63 -20.20 9.16 11.69
N ILE A 64 -21.19 8.89 12.54
CA ILE A 64 -21.49 7.54 13.04
C ILE A 64 -22.70 6.94 12.32
N LYS A 65 -22.77 5.61 12.33
CA LYS A 65 -23.90 4.83 11.81
C LYS A 65 -24.99 4.69 12.88
N LEU A 66 -26.23 4.43 12.47
CA LEU A 66 -27.37 4.22 13.37
C LEU A 66 -27.11 3.14 14.44
N LYS A 67 -26.51 2.00 14.06
CA LYS A 67 -26.13 0.93 15.00
C LYS A 67 -25.17 1.41 16.11
N THR A 68 -24.28 2.35 15.79
CA THR A 68 -23.37 2.94 16.76
C THR A 68 -24.11 3.88 17.72
N LEU A 69 -25.05 4.68 17.22
CA LEU A 69 -25.91 5.52 18.04
C LEU A 69 -26.73 4.67 19.04
N GLN A 70 -27.32 3.57 18.57
CA GLN A 70 -28.08 2.65 19.42
C GLN A 70 -27.21 2.08 20.55
N ASN A 71 -25.96 1.70 20.27
CA ASN A 71 -25.02 1.26 21.31
C ASN A 71 -24.70 2.37 22.32
N TYR A 72 -24.55 3.62 21.87
CA TYR A 72 -24.33 4.74 22.78
C TYR A 72 -25.53 4.96 23.71
N LEU A 73 -26.75 4.93 23.16
CA LEU A 73 -28.00 5.07 23.93
C LEU A 73 -28.19 3.92 24.94
N TYR A 74 -27.85 2.69 24.56
CA TYR A 74 -27.85 1.54 25.47
C TYR A 74 -26.87 1.73 26.64
N ILE A 75 -25.67 2.24 26.37
CA ILE A 75 -24.64 2.46 27.40
C ILE A 75 -25.06 3.58 28.36
N LEU A 76 -25.64 4.66 27.85
CA LEU A 76 -26.16 5.76 28.67
C LEU A 76 -27.29 5.30 29.60
N GLU A 77 -28.13 4.37 29.15
CA GLU A 77 -29.25 3.85 29.93
C GLU A 77 -28.83 2.75 30.91
N LYS A 78 -28.14 1.69 30.44
CA LYS A 78 -27.86 0.50 31.25
C LYS A 78 -26.63 0.63 32.13
N LYS A 79 -25.55 1.21 31.60
CA LYS A 79 -24.26 1.28 32.31
C LYS A 79 -24.15 2.55 33.15
N ILE A 80 -24.40 3.70 32.54
CA ILE A 80 -24.23 5.01 33.18
C ILE A 80 -25.51 5.47 33.88
N LYS A 81 -26.69 4.96 33.45
CA LYS A 81 -28.01 5.23 34.05
C LYS A 81 -28.40 6.71 34.10
N VAL A 82 -28.04 7.47 33.06
CA VAL A 82 -28.31 8.92 32.94
C VAL A 82 -29.47 9.26 32.02
N THR A 83 -29.95 8.30 31.21
CA THR A 83 -31.12 8.47 30.34
C THR A 83 -32.22 7.49 30.69
N LEU A 84 -33.46 7.92 30.51
CA LEU A 84 -34.66 7.09 30.51
C LEU A 84 -35.10 6.96 29.05
N ASN A 85 -34.95 5.76 28.50
CA ASN A 85 -35.31 5.47 27.13
C ASN A 85 -36.66 4.74 27.15
N TYR A 86 -37.69 5.34 26.58
CA TYR A 86 -39.01 4.71 26.44
C TYR A 86 -39.33 4.50 24.97
N CYS A 87 -39.69 3.27 24.60
CA CYS A 87 -40.08 2.93 23.24
C CYS A 87 -41.55 2.53 23.25
N LYS A 88 -42.41 3.35 22.63
CA LYS A 88 -43.83 3.06 22.41
C LYS A 88 -44.01 2.48 21.02
N HIS A 89 -44.49 1.25 20.91
CA HIS A 89 -44.87 0.70 19.60
C HIS A 89 -46.22 1.31 19.20
N LEU A 90 -46.30 1.93 18.02
CA LEU A 90 -47.50 2.61 17.50
C LEU A 90 -48.36 1.72 16.58
N GLY A 91 -48.06 0.43 16.46
CA GLY A 91 -48.75 -0.52 15.58
C GLY A 91 -47.96 -0.92 14.31
N LYS A 92 -48.48 -1.93 13.58
CA LYS A 92 -47.80 -2.62 12.47
C LYS A 92 -47.42 -1.70 11.30
N ASN A 93 -48.21 -0.66 11.05
CA ASN A 93 -48.02 0.29 9.94
C ASN A 93 -47.44 1.65 10.38
N SER A 94 -47.34 1.92 11.70
CA SER A 94 -46.99 3.24 12.25
C SER A 94 -45.63 3.28 12.98
N GLY A 95 -44.95 2.13 13.10
CA GLY A 95 -43.61 2.02 13.67
C GLY A 95 -43.55 2.15 15.19
N SER A 96 -42.43 2.67 15.71
CA SER A 96 -42.19 2.86 17.15
C SER A 96 -41.71 4.28 17.45
N GLU A 97 -42.32 4.92 18.45
CA GLU A 97 -41.95 6.22 18.98
C GLU A 97 -40.96 6.03 20.14
N THR A 98 -39.74 6.56 20.00
CA THR A 98 -38.69 6.41 21.01
C THR A 98 -38.36 7.73 21.66
N TYR A 99 -38.62 7.85 22.94
CA TYR A 99 -38.34 9.03 23.76
C TYR A 99 -37.06 8.81 24.57
N TYR A 100 -36.12 9.74 24.50
CA TYR A 100 -34.84 9.70 25.19
C TYR A 100 -34.74 10.86 26.18
N LYS A 101 -35.32 10.68 27.37
CA LYS A 101 -35.35 11.71 28.41
C LYS A 101 -34.07 11.66 29.26
N LEU A 102 -33.46 12.81 29.52
CA LEU A 102 -32.37 12.89 30.48
C LEU A 102 -32.93 12.76 31.91
N LYS A 103 -32.33 11.89 32.72
CA LYS A 103 -32.75 11.67 34.11
C LYS A 103 -32.31 12.82 35.03
N TYR A 104 -31.22 13.49 34.66
CA TYR A 104 -30.63 14.59 35.43
C TYR A 104 -30.31 15.76 34.50
N GLU A 105 -30.01 16.91 35.10
CA GLU A 105 -29.46 18.04 34.36
C GLU A 105 -28.18 17.65 33.60
N LYS A 106 -27.92 18.38 32.52
CA LYS A 106 -26.81 18.13 31.60
C LYS A 106 -25.45 18.06 32.31
N THR A 107 -25.19 18.95 33.26
CA THR A 107 -23.95 19.01 34.06
C THR A 107 -23.74 17.74 34.89
N LYS A 108 -24.81 17.28 35.57
CA LYS A 108 -24.81 16.05 36.36
C LYS A 108 -24.62 14.82 35.49
N CYS A 109 -25.22 14.80 34.29
CA CYS A 109 -24.97 13.73 33.31
C CYS A 109 -23.51 13.67 32.86
N TYR A 110 -22.85 14.81 32.63
CA TYR A 110 -21.42 14.83 32.28
C TYR A 110 -20.53 14.32 33.39
N SER A 111 -20.81 14.74 34.63
CA SER A 111 -20.08 14.25 35.80
C SER A 111 -20.20 12.73 35.93
N ALA A 112 -21.41 12.18 35.78
CA ALA A 112 -21.64 10.74 35.83
C ALA A 112 -20.89 9.98 34.72
N ILE A 113 -20.87 10.49 33.48
CA ILE A 113 -20.09 9.90 32.40
C ILE A 113 -18.59 9.91 32.74
N ASN A 114 -18.06 11.06 33.16
CA ASN A 114 -16.64 11.19 33.48
C ASN A 114 -16.22 10.29 34.64
N LYS A 115 -17.04 10.19 35.69
CA LYS A 115 -16.84 9.29 36.83
C LYS A 115 -16.73 7.83 36.38
N HIS A 116 -17.67 7.36 35.55
CA HIS A 116 -17.66 5.99 35.04
C HIS A 116 -16.38 5.64 34.26
N PHE A 117 -15.85 6.53 33.41
CA PHE A 117 -14.59 6.27 32.69
C PHE A 117 -13.36 6.33 33.60
N LYS A 118 -13.37 7.19 34.62
CA LYS A 118 -12.29 7.26 35.63
C LYS A 118 -12.24 5.96 36.45
N GLU A 119 -13.38 5.50 36.95
CA GLU A 119 -13.50 4.23 37.69
C GLU A 119 -13.07 3.03 36.85
N LYS A 120 -13.50 2.97 35.58
CA LYS A 120 -13.06 1.91 34.67
C LYS A 120 -11.54 1.86 34.50
N THR A 121 -10.91 3.03 34.33
CA THR A 121 -9.45 3.13 34.17
C THR A 121 -8.73 2.68 35.44
N ASN A 122 -9.22 3.09 36.61
CA ASN A 122 -8.66 2.69 37.90
C ASN A 122 -8.80 1.18 38.14
N ASN A 123 -9.92 0.58 37.77
CA ASN A 123 -10.13 -0.88 37.89
C ASN A 123 -9.17 -1.66 37.00
N GLU A 124 -8.96 -1.23 35.74
CA GLU A 124 -7.99 -1.86 34.84
C GLU A 124 -6.55 -1.79 35.40
N ILE A 125 -6.18 -0.66 36.01
CA ILE A 125 -4.89 -0.50 36.70
C ILE A 125 -4.81 -1.40 37.93
N ASN A 126 -5.84 -1.42 38.77
CA ASN A 126 -5.87 -2.25 39.99
C ASN A 126 -5.80 -3.74 39.66
N GLU A 127 -6.53 -4.22 38.65
CA GLU A 127 -6.42 -5.61 38.18
C GLU A 127 -5.00 -5.93 37.70
N PHE A 128 -4.36 -5.01 36.98
CA PHE A 128 -2.97 -5.17 36.54
C PHE A 128 -2.01 -5.23 37.74
N THR A 129 -2.14 -4.30 38.69
CA THR A 129 -1.33 -4.27 39.92
C THR A 129 -1.54 -5.53 40.76
N GLN A 130 -2.76 -6.05 40.87
CA GLN A 130 -3.04 -7.32 41.54
C GLN A 130 -2.35 -8.51 40.85
N ARG A 131 -2.33 -8.54 39.51
CA ARG A 131 -1.59 -9.59 38.77
C ARG A 131 -0.08 -9.50 39.03
N ILE A 132 0.48 -8.30 39.04
CA ILE A 132 1.89 -8.07 39.36
C ILE A 132 2.20 -8.48 40.81
N ASN A 133 1.36 -8.09 41.77
CA ASN A 133 1.55 -8.44 43.18
C ASN A 133 1.44 -9.95 43.41
N LYS A 134 0.49 -10.64 42.75
CA LYS A 134 0.38 -12.10 42.78
C LYS A 134 1.63 -12.78 42.18
N PHE A 135 2.15 -12.24 41.07
CA PHE A 135 3.39 -12.72 40.47
C PHE A 135 4.60 -12.51 41.39
N ASN A 136 4.68 -11.36 42.05
CA ASN A 136 5.76 -11.03 42.98
C ASN A 136 5.68 -11.87 44.27
N GLN A 137 4.49 -12.15 44.80
CA GLN A 137 4.30 -13.06 45.96
C GLN A 137 4.70 -14.51 45.65
N ILE A 138 4.48 -14.98 44.42
CA ILE A 138 4.93 -16.32 43.99
C ILE A 138 6.46 -16.37 43.87
N ASN A 139 7.11 -15.24 43.57
CA ASN A 139 8.55 -15.14 43.32
C ASN A 139 9.35 -14.51 44.49
N SER A 140 8.71 -14.16 45.61
CA SER A 140 9.36 -13.51 46.76
C SER A 140 10.15 -14.45 47.67
N SER A 141 10.31 -15.73 47.29
CA SER A 141 11.36 -16.59 47.83
C SER A 141 12.68 -16.21 47.17
N VAL A 142 13.59 -15.66 47.96
CA VAL A 142 14.91 -15.17 47.54
C VAL A 142 15.69 -16.26 46.80
N LYS A 143 15.84 -16.14 45.47
CA LYS A 143 17.06 -16.63 44.81
C LYS A 143 17.43 -15.90 43.50
N TRP A 144 18.32 -14.92 43.67
CA TRP A 144 19.40 -14.45 42.80
C TRP A 144 19.10 -13.65 41.53
N GLU A 145 19.85 -12.54 41.48
CA GLU A 145 20.31 -11.80 40.32
C GLU A 145 20.51 -12.67 39.08
N CYS A 146 20.11 -12.10 37.94
CA CYS A 146 20.53 -12.40 36.58
C CYS A 146 21.60 -13.49 36.41
N ILE A 147 21.16 -14.74 36.24
CA ILE A 147 21.99 -15.75 35.55
C ILE A 147 21.18 -16.26 34.36
N ASN A 148 21.64 -15.88 33.17
CA ASN A 148 21.45 -16.64 31.95
C ASN A 148 21.78 -18.11 32.24
N ASN A 149 20.78 -18.98 32.43
CA ASN A 149 20.75 -20.41 32.07
C ASN A 149 19.70 -21.15 32.92
N THR A 150 18.53 -21.45 32.34
CA THR A 150 17.62 -22.49 32.88
C THR A 150 17.13 -23.39 31.75
N ASN A 151 18.06 -24.17 31.21
CA ASN A 151 17.76 -25.26 30.27
C ASN A 151 17.39 -26.60 30.96
N ASN A 152 17.08 -26.66 32.26
CA ASN A 152 17.05 -27.96 32.97
C ASN A 152 15.85 -28.30 33.88
N ILE A 153 14.72 -27.57 33.88
CA ILE A 153 13.57 -27.89 34.78
C ILE A 153 12.28 -28.25 34.02
N TYR A 154 12.38 -28.80 32.81
CA TYR A 154 11.26 -29.53 32.18
C TYR A 154 11.49 -31.05 32.10
N LYS A 155 12.60 -31.54 32.66
CA LYS A 155 13.07 -32.92 32.39
C LYS A 155 12.56 -34.02 33.33
N TYR A 156 11.63 -33.77 34.27
CA TYR A 156 11.25 -34.81 35.25
C TYR A 156 9.76 -35.12 35.42
N LYS A 157 8.84 -34.44 34.72
CA LYS A 157 7.40 -34.82 34.74
C LYS A 157 6.87 -35.45 33.45
N GLU A 158 7.60 -35.36 32.34
CA GLU A 158 7.20 -35.99 31.06
C GLU A 158 7.68 -37.44 30.87
N TYR A 159 8.66 -37.92 31.65
CA TYR A 159 9.34 -39.19 31.37
C TYR A 159 8.57 -40.46 31.73
N ARG A 160 7.46 -40.38 32.48
CA ARG A 160 6.67 -41.59 32.84
C ARG A 160 5.59 -41.97 31.83
N ASN A 161 5.26 -41.13 30.84
CA ASN A 161 4.22 -41.43 29.83
C ASN A 161 4.74 -41.56 28.39
N ILE A 162 6.06 -41.45 28.17
CA ILE A 162 6.66 -41.39 26.82
C ILE A 162 6.88 -42.76 26.18
N HIS A 163 7.05 -43.83 26.97
CA HIS A 163 7.50 -45.12 26.43
C HIS A 163 6.47 -45.95 25.65
N LYS A 164 5.25 -45.44 25.40
CA LYS A 164 4.25 -46.14 24.57
C LYS A 164 3.74 -45.36 23.34
N ASN A 165 4.15 -44.10 23.10
CA ASN A 165 3.56 -43.27 22.02
C ASN A 165 4.52 -42.24 21.36
N PHE A 166 5.82 -42.53 21.27
CA PHE A 166 6.82 -41.54 20.84
C PHE A 166 6.80 -41.20 19.34
N GLU A 167 6.53 -42.17 18.46
CA GLU A 167 6.55 -41.93 17.00
C GLU A 167 5.31 -41.15 16.52
N LYS A 168 4.13 -41.44 17.06
CA LYS A 168 2.87 -40.81 16.62
C LYS A 168 2.80 -39.32 17.01
N THR A 169 3.29 -38.97 18.21
CA THR A 169 3.30 -37.59 18.72
C THR A 169 4.34 -36.69 18.06
N THR A 170 5.47 -37.22 17.60
CA THR A 170 6.53 -36.43 16.94
C THR A 170 6.20 -36.07 15.49
N THR A 171 5.54 -36.97 14.73
CA THR A 171 4.99 -36.64 13.41
C THR A 171 3.91 -35.56 13.46
N ASP A 172 3.03 -35.60 14.46
CA ASP A 172 1.97 -34.60 14.62
C ASP A 172 2.52 -33.23 15.03
N MET A 173 3.59 -33.20 15.83
CA MET A 173 4.32 -31.97 16.13
C MET A 173 4.96 -31.34 14.89
N LEU A 174 5.56 -32.13 14.01
CA LEU A 174 6.13 -31.64 12.74
C LEU A 174 5.06 -31.08 11.81
N LYS A 175 3.93 -31.80 11.63
CA LYS A 175 2.78 -31.33 10.84
C LYS A 175 2.21 -30.02 11.40
N LYS A 176 2.07 -29.92 12.72
CA LYS A 176 1.61 -28.70 13.42
C LYS A 176 2.60 -27.55 13.28
N TYR A 177 3.90 -27.83 13.22
CA TYR A 177 4.93 -26.81 13.01
C TYR A 177 4.88 -26.28 11.57
N LEU A 178 4.81 -27.17 10.58
CA LEU A 178 4.68 -26.82 9.15
C LEU A 178 3.44 -25.96 8.89
N SER A 179 2.28 -26.33 9.43
CA SER A 179 1.03 -25.59 9.25
C SER A 179 1.06 -24.20 9.89
N LYS A 180 1.76 -24.03 11.02
CA LYS A 180 1.88 -22.74 11.70
C LYS A 180 2.88 -21.79 11.04
N CYS A 181 3.95 -22.31 10.45
CA CYS A 181 5.09 -21.50 10.05
C CYS A 181 4.94 -20.80 8.69
N ASN A 182 3.98 -21.20 7.86
CA ASN A 182 3.67 -20.62 6.54
C ASN A 182 4.95 -20.25 5.77
N PHE A 183 5.73 -21.27 5.41
CA PHE A 183 6.98 -21.13 4.67
C PHE A 183 6.70 -20.63 3.25
N LYS A 184 7.64 -19.87 2.69
CA LYS A 184 7.55 -19.29 1.34
C LYS A 184 8.25 -20.12 0.27
N THR A 185 9.00 -21.13 0.69
CA THR A 185 9.85 -21.99 -0.17
C THR A 185 9.36 -23.44 -0.10
N GLU A 186 9.75 -24.28 -1.06
CA GLU A 186 9.43 -25.71 -1.08
C GLU A 186 10.46 -26.56 -0.28
N ILE A 187 11.51 -25.91 0.24
CA ILE A 187 12.55 -26.49 1.10
C ILE A 187 11.99 -27.30 2.30
N PRO A 188 10.89 -26.92 2.99
CA PRO A 188 10.35 -27.71 4.09
C PRO A 188 10.04 -29.16 3.70
N SER A 189 9.56 -29.40 2.48
CA SER A 189 9.30 -30.75 1.98
C SER A 189 10.59 -31.56 1.88
N ILE A 190 11.65 -30.96 1.33
CA ILE A 190 12.98 -31.56 1.22
C ILE A 190 13.55 -31.91 2.61
N ILE A 191 13.36 -31.02 3.61
CA ILE A 191 13.79 -31.27 4.99
C ILE A 191 13.03 -32.46 5.61
N MET A 192 11.75 -32.62 5.27
CA MET A 192 10.93 -33.73 5.77
C MET A 192 11.38 -35.07 5.19
N ASP A 193 11.88 -35.09 3.95
CA ASP A 193 12.37 -36.29 3.27
C ASP A 193 13.75 -36.75 3.74
N LEU A 194 14.49 -35.94 4.52
CA LEU A 194 15.80 -36.32 5.04
C LEU A 194 15.68 -37.51 6.02
N LYS A 195 16.60 -38.49 5.92
CA LYS A 195 16.69 -39.65 6.82
C LYS A 195 17.33 -39.26 8.17
N THR A 196 16.57 -38.58 9.04
CA THR A 196 17.06 -37.99 10.31
C THR A 196 16.02 -38.06 11.43
N THR A 197 16.44 -37.75 12.67
CA THR A 197 15.52 -37.69 13.83
C THR A 197 14.53 -36.53 13.72
N HIS A 198 13.35 -36.68 14.33
CA HIS A 198 12.32 -35.63 14.33
C HIS A 198 12.80 -34.31 14.95
N GLU A 199 13.63 -34.37 16.00
CA GLU A 199 14.23 -33.20 16.63
C GLU A 199 15.14 -32.43 15.67
N THR A 200 15.94 -33.15 14.90
CA THR A 200 16.80 -32.59 13.86
C THR A 200 15.98 -31.90 12.76
N LYS A 201 14.88 -32.51 12.31
CA LYS A 201 13.96 -31.90 11.34
C LYS A 201 13.34 -30.60 11.87
N ILE A 202 12.86 -30.59 13.13
CA ILE A 202 12.33 -29.37 13.77
C ILE A 202 13.40 -28.27 13.82
N TYR A 203 14.64 -28.63 14.16
CA TYR A 203 15.76 -27.69 14.19
C TYR A 203 16.02 -27.08 12.80
N HIS A 204 16.03 -27.88 11.74
CA HIS A 204 16.18 -27.39 10.37
C HIS A 204 15.05 -26.45 9.95
N LEU A 205 13.79 -26.80 10.24
CA LEU A 205 12.63 -25.96 9.94
C LEU A 205 12.68 -24.61 10.67
N ARG A 206 13.12 -24.59 11.94
CA ARG A 206 13.34 -23.35 12.69
C ARG A 206 14.38 -22.45 12.02
N ASN A 207 15.51 -23.02 11.64
CA ASN A 207 16.59 -22.27 11.00
C ASN A 207 16.18 -21.75 9.62
N LEU A 208 15.45 -22.55 8.83
CA LEU A 208 14.85 -22.09 7.58
C LEU A 208 13.94 -20.88 7.82
N LYS A 209 13.12 -20.90 8.87
CA LYS A 209 12.25 -19.76 9.20
C LYS A 209 13.04 -18.51 9.57
N HIS A 210 14.16 -18.65 10.29
CA HIS A 210 15.05 -17.54 10.57
C HIS A 210 15.65 -16.95 9.29
N ILE A 211 16.08 -17.79 8.34
CA ILE A 211 16.61 -17.32 7.05
C ILE A 211 15.54 -16.57 6.25
N GLU A 212 14.31 -17.09 6.15
CA GLU A 212 13.20 -16.40 5.47
C GLU A 212 12.86 -15.05 6.12
N ASN A 213 12.96 -14.96 7.45
CA ASN A 213 12.69 -13.72 8.18
C ASN A 213 13.83 -12.70 7.98
N ASP A 214 15.09 -13.14 8.00
CA ASP A 214 16.26 -12.28 7.77
C ASP A 214 16.37 -11.81 6.31
N LEU A 215 15.80 -12.59 5.38
CA LEU A 215 15.75 -12.31 3.94
C LEU A 215 14.33 -11.96 3.48
N LYS A 216 13.51 -11.35 4.34
CA LYS A 216 12.09 -11.08 4.06
C LYS A 216 11.83 -10.27 2.79
N GLU A 217 12.80 -9.44 2.38
CA GLU A 217 12.78 -8.59 1.19
C GLU A 217 13.35 -9.27 -0.08
N THR A 218 13.94 -10.46 0.05
CA THR A 218 14.50 -11.22 -1.06
C THR A 218 13.43 -12.14 -1.68
N ASP A 219 13.52 -12.36 -3.00
CA ASP A 219 12.65 -13.31 -3.71
C ASP A 219 12.85 -14.72 -3.13
N PRO A 220 11.77 -15.42 -2.69
CA PRO A 220 11.85 -16.80 -2.22
C PRO A 220 12.59 -17.75 -3.17
N LYS A 221 12.50 -17.54 -4.49
CA LYS A 221 13.19 -18.38 -5.48
C LYS A 221 14.71 -18.30 -5.40
N ASP A 222 15.24 -17.13 -5.07
CA ASP A 222 16.69 -16.95 -4.90
C ASP A 222 17.19 -17.64 -3.63
N ILE A 223 16.40 -17.58 -2.55
CA ILE A 223 16.65 -18.30 -1.30
C ILE A 223 16.68 -19.81 -1.56
N GLU A 224 15.69 -20.29 -2.31
CA GLU A 224 15.52 -21.68 -2.68
C GLU A 224 16.69 -22.23 -3.49
N LYS A 225 17.11 -21.53 -4.54
CA LYS A 225 18.26 -21.94 -5.36
C LYS A 225 19.54 -22.14 -4.54
N HIS A 226 19.82 -21.23 -3.61
CA HIS A 226 21.04 -21.27 -2.80
C HIS A 226 20.98 -22.31 -1.68
N LEU A 227 19.81 -22.56 -1.08
CA LEU A 227 19.66 -23.54 -0.02
C LEU A 227 19.52 -24.97 -0.56
N ILE A 228 18.82 -25.17 -1.68
CA ILE A 228 18.68 -26.49 -2.30
C ILE A 228 20.05 -27.06 -2.70
N SER A 229 20.95 -26.25 -3.28
CA SER A 229 22.28 -26.75 -3.65
C SER A 229 23.08 -27.23 -2.45
N GLU A 230 23.00 -26.50 -1.34
CA GLU A 230 23.71 -26.83 -0.09
C GLU A 230 23.07 -28.04 0.62
N ILE A 231 21.74 -28.15 0.60
CA ILE A 231 21.03 -29.29 1.17
C ILE A 231 21.34 -30.55 0.37
N LYS A 232 21.25 -30.49 -0.97
CA LYS A 232 21.56 -31.61 -1.88
C LYS A 232 22.99 -32.13 -1.71
N ALA A 233 23.97 -31.24 -1.57
CA ALA A 233 25.37 -31.62 -1.35
C ALA A 233 25.59 -32.41 -0.04
N ASN A 234 24.67 -32.30 0.92
CA ASN A 234 24.83 -32.84 2.28
C ASN A 234 23.70 -33.82 2.68
N VAL A 235 22.89 -34.31 1.73
CA VAL A 235 21.73 -35.20 2.00
C VAL A 235 22.16 -36.47 2.75
N ASN A 236 23.33 -37.02 2.42
CA ASN A 236 23.87 -38.24 3.02
C ASN A 236 24.51 -38.03 4.40
N ASN A 237 24.66 -36.77 4.85
CA ASN A 237 25.20 -36.45 6.16
C ASN A 237 24.31 -35.44 6.91
N PRO A 238 23.18 -35.91 7.48
CA PRO A 238 22.25 -35.03 8.17
C PRO A 238 22.81 -34.41 9.45
N GLY A 239 23.80 -35.03 10.09
CA GLY A 239 24.56 -34.42 11.19
C GLY A 239 25.37 -33.21 10.74
N TYR A 240 25.89 -33.22 9.51
CA TYR A 240 26.57 -32.06 8.91
C TYR A 240 25.58 -30.94 8.54
N LEU A 241 24.37 -31.27 8.08
CA LEU A 241 23.29 -30.28 7.95
C LEU A 241 22.99 -29.63 9.31
N CYS A 242 22.98 -30.39 10.41
CA CYS A 242 22.85 -29.82 11.75
C CYS A 242 23.98 -28.83 12.04
N LYS A 243 25.21 -29.14 11.67
CA LYS A 243 26.38 -28.26 11.86
C LYS A 243 26.36 -27.04 10.93
N PHE A 244 25.82 -27.17 9.72
CA PHE A 244 25.60 -26.08 8.76
C PHE A 244 24.55 -25.07 9.26
N PHE A 245 23.49 -25.56 9.89
CA PHE A 245 22.47 -24.70 10.49
C PHE A 245 22.85 -24.24 11.91
N LYS A 246 23.78 -24.90 12.60
CA LYS A 246 24.38 -24.50 13.89
C LYS A 246 25.59 -23.57 13.65
N ASN A 247 26.05 -22.86 14.69
CA ASN A 247 27.26 -22.02 14.67
C ASN A 247 27.34 -20.96 13.54
N ASN A 248 26.27 -20.20 13.27
CA ASN A 248 26.25 -19.14 12.25
C ASN A 248 26.51 -19.61 10.79
N GLY A 249 26.47 -20.91 10.47
CA GLY A 249 26.72 -21.39 9.10
C GLY A 249 25.73 -20.80 8.07
N TYR A 250 24.45 -20.68 8.45
CA TYR A 250 23.44 -20.00 7.64
C TYR A 250 23.69 -18.49 7.45
N LYS A 251 24.43 -17.82 8.37
CA LYS A 251 24.80 -16.41 8.20
C LYS A 251 25.75 -16.22 7.01
N LYS A 252 26.61 -17.20 6.71
CA LYS A 252 27.47 -17.16 5.53
C LYS A 252 26.62 -17.21 4.25
N VAL A 253 25.61 -18.08 4.21
CA VAL A 253 24.64 -18.17 3.11
C VAL A 253 23.86 -16.86 2.95
N ILE A 254 23.33 -16.31 4.05
CA ILE A 254 22.65 -15.00 4.04
C ILE A 254 23.58 -13.91 3.50
N SER A 255 24.85 -13.89 3.93
CA SER A 255 25.82 -12.90 3.46
C SER A 255 26.12 -13.05 1.97
N LYS A 256 26.17 -14.29 1.46
CA LYS A 256 26.40 -14.62 0.04
C LYS A 256 25.20 -14.22 -0.81
N ILE A 257 23.98 -14.49 -0.34
CA ILE A 257 22.74 -14.06 -0.99
C ILE A 257 22.68 -12.52 -1.03
N LYS A 258 22.92 -11.85 0.11
CA LYS A 258 22.93 -10.37 0.19
C LYS A 258 23.98 -9.74 -0.75
N LYS A 259 25.20 -10.29 -0.80
CA LYS A 259 26.26 -9.81 -1.72
C LYS A 259 25.88 -9.99 -3.19
N THR A 260 25.32 -11.14 -3.55
CA THR A 260 24.88 -11.44 -4.92
C THR A 260 23.76 -10.50 -5.36
N ASN A 261 22.76 -10.30 -4.50
CA ASN A 261 21.66 -9.38 -4.74
C ASN A 261 22.14 -7.94 -4.88
N ASN A 262 23.09 -7.50 -4.05
CA ASN A 262 23.65 -6.16 -4.16
C ASN A 262 24.42 -5.96 -5.48
N LYS A 263 25.23 -6.94 -5.90
CA LYS A 263 25.93 -6.91 -7.19
C LYS A 263 24.96 -6.83 -8.37
N TYR A 264 23.88 -7.61 -8.33
CA TYR A 264 22.86 -7.60 -9.39
C TYR A 264 22.04 -6.29 -9.40
N LYS A 265 21.69 -5.77 -8.22
CA LYS A 265 21.03 -4.46 -8.06
C LYS A 265 21.90 -3.34 -8.64
N ASN A 266 23.19 -3.32 -8.32
CA ASN A 266 24.14 -2.34 -8.87
C ASN A 266 24.20 -2.42 -10.41
N LYS A 267 24.24 -3.62 -11.00
CA LYS A 267 24.19 -3.78 -12.47
C LYS A 267 22.89 -3.23 -13.06
N LYS A 268 21.74 -3.47 -12.45
CA LYS A 268 20.45 -2.91 -12.90
C LYS A 268 20.41 -1.38 -12.81
N GLU A 269 21.00 -0.79 -11.77
CA GLU A 269 21.09 0.66 -11.62
C GLU A 269 22.03 1.29 -12.65
N ILE A 270 23.18 0.67 -12.90
CA ILE A 270 24.12 1.09 -13.97
C ILE A 270 23.42 1.04 -15.33
N LEU A 271 22.69 -0.04 -15.64
CA LEU A 271 21.89 -0.14 -16.86
C LEU A 271 20.89 1.02 -16.98
N LYS A 272 20.11 1.31 -15.93
CA LYS A 272 19.15 2.43 -15.94
C LYS A 272 19.85 3.76 -16.19
N ARG A 273 21.05 3.97 -15.63
CA ARG A 273 21.82 5.20 -15.80
C ARG A 273 22.26 5.36 -17.26
N ILE A 274 22.86 4.33 -17.85
CA ILE A 274 23.31 4.34 -19.26
C ILE A 274 22.13 4.64 -20.19
N LEU A 275 21.00 3.95 -20.03
CA LEU A 275 19.84 4.17 -20.90
C LEU A 275 19.28 5.60 -20.75
N LYS A 276 19.25 6.15 -19.53
CA LYS A 276 18.83 7.55 -19.29
C LYS A 276 19.78 8.57 -19.91
N GLU A 277 21.08 8.32 -19.85
CA GLU A 277 22.08 9.18 -20.50
C GLU A 277 21.87 9.18 -22.02
N LYS A 278 21.61 8.01 -22.63
CA LYS A 278 21.30 7.92 -24.06
C LYS A 278 19.99 8.59 -24.47
N VAL A 279 18.94 8.54 -23.63
CA VAL A 279 17.72 9.31 -23.87
C VAL A 279 18.01 10.81 -23.92
N LYS A 280 18.85 11.33 -23.01
CA LYS A 280 19.23 12.75 -23.00
C LYS A 280 20.06 13.14 -24.22
N GLU A 281 21.01 12.30 -24.64
CA GLU A 281 21.78 12.52 -25.87
C GLU A 281 20.87 12.63 -27.09
N LEU A 282 19.91 11.72 -27.24
CA LEU A 282 18.94 11.74 -28.35
C LEU A 282 17.92 12.89 -28.24
N GLU A 283 17.54 13.29 -27.02
CA GLU A 283 16.70 14.48 -26.80
C GLU A 283 17.41 15.77 -27.28
N ASN A 284 18.73 15.88 -27.03
CA ASN A 284 19.54 16.97 -27.56
C ASN A 284 19.66 16.94 -29.10
N GLU A 285 19.62 15.74 -29.71
CA GLU A 285 19.53 15.54 -31.16
C GLU A 285 18.12 15.84 -31.73
N GLN A 286 17.21 16.44 -30.94
CA GLN A 286 15.85 16.84 -31.33
C GLN A 286 14.88 15.68 -31.65
N TYR A 287 15.10 14.50 -31.07
CA TYR A 287 14.11 13.42 -31.11
C TYR A 287 13.05 13.62 -30.01
N LYS A 288 11.82 13.18 -30.29
CA LYS A 288 10.69 13.31 -29.37
C LYS A 288 10.88 12.45 -28.11
N LYS A 289 10.86 13.10 -26.94
CA LYS A 289 11.13 12.49 -25.63
C LYS A 289 10.19 11.33 -25.31
N GLU A 290 8.89 11.47 -25.56
CA GLU A 290 7.90 10.43 -25.21
C GLU A 290 8.13 9.11 -25.97
N ASP A 291 8.56 9.21 -27.23
CA ASP A 291 8.81 8.04 -28.08
C ASP A 291 10.09 7.32 -27.63
N LEU A 292 11.13 8.10 -27.29
CA LEU A 292 12.38 7.57 -26.71
C LEU A 292 12.14 6.89 -25.36
N GLU A 293 11.41 7.52 -24.45
CA GLU A 293 11.11 6.93 -23.14
C GLU A 293 10.36 5.60 -23.29
N LYS A 294 9.40 5.53 -24.20
CA LYS A 294 8.67 4.28 -24.50
C LYS A 294 9.59 3.18 -25.02
N PHE A 295 10.50 3.51 -25.94
CA PHE A 295 11.47 2.56 -26.51
C PHE A 295 12.48 2.06 -25.47
N PHE A 296 13.09 2.97 -24.71
CA PHE A 296 14.11 2.64 -23.72
C PHE A 296 13.52 1.92 -22.49
N ASN A 297 12.26 2.16 -22.15
CA ASN A 297 11.56 1.37 -21.13
C ASN A 297 11.37 -0.10 -21.56
N LYS A 298 10.95 -0.35 -22.81
CA LYS A 298 10.88 -1.71 -23.37
C LYS A 298 12.25 -2.38 -23.38
N THR A 299 13.28 -1.63 -23.76
CA THR A 299 14.67 -2.07 -23.75
C THR A 299 15.12 -2.50 -22.35
N TYR A 300 14.82 -1.70 -21.33
CA TYR A 300 15.17 -2.02 -19.95
C TYR A 300 14.57 -3.36 -19.52
N GLU A 301 13.31 -3.62 -19.86
CA GLU A 301 12.64 -4.87 -19.50
C GLU A 301 13.28 -6.11 -20.14
N ILE A 302 13.81 -6.00 -21.37
CA ILE A 302 14.52 -7.09 -22.05
C ILE A 302 15.88 -7.33 -21.39
N TYR A 303 16.66 -6.27 -21.15
CA TYR A 303 18.04 -6.40 -20.69
C TYR A 303 18.20 -6.43 -19.16
N LYS A 304 17.13 -6.25 -18.37
CA LYS A 304 17.22 -6.27 -16.88
C LYS A 304 17.75 -7.60 -16.33
N ILE A 305 17.58 -8.70 -17.08
CA ILE A 305 18.03 -10.05 -16.72
C ILE A 305 19.50 -10.26 -17.09
N LYS A 306 19.93 -9.71 -18.23
CA LYS A 306 21.30 -9.81 -18.74
C LYS A 306 21.87 -8.41 -19.05
N PRO A 307 22.10 -7.57 -18.03
CA PRO A 307 22.47 -6.17 -18.24
C PRO A 307 23.90 -5.99 -18.79
N HIS A 308 24.75 -7.03 -18.72
CA HIS A 308 26.14 -6.98 -19.17
C HIS A 308 26.28 -6.70 -20.68
N PHE A 309 25.32 -7.12 -21.51
CA PHE A 309 25.31 -6.80 -22.95
C PHE A 309 25.28 -5.30 -23.24
N ILE A 310 24.71 -4.50 -22.33
CA ILE A 310 24.64 -3.05 -22.47
C ILE A 310 25.73 -2.36 -21.64
N ILE A 311 26.02 -2.86 -20.44
CA ILE A 311 27.03 -2.26 -19.55
C ILE A 311 28.44 -2.39 -20.13
N GLU A 312 28.76 -3.56 -20.69
CA GLU A 312 30.06 -3.85 -21.29
C GLU A 312 30.04 -3.51 -22.79
N TYR A 313 29.56 -2.31 -23.14
CA TYR A 313 29.37 -1.86 -24.52
C TYR A 313 30.67 -1.86 -25.36
N LYS A 314 31.85 -1.84 -24.71
CA LYS A 314 33.14 -2.02 -25.41
C LYS A 314 33.35 -3.46 -25.93
N LYS A 315 32.67 -4.44 -25.31
CA LYS A 315 32.76 -5.86 -25.65
C LYS A 315 31.58 -6.33 -26.51
N TYR A 316 30.41 -5.70 -26.36
CA TYR A 316 29.18 -6.08 -27.06
C TYR A 316 28.59 -4.90 -27.85
N PRO A 317 28.20 -5.10 -29.12
CA PRO A 317 27.67 -4.02 -29.97
C PRO A 317 26.19 -3.70 -29.71
N ASP A 318 25.56 -4.37 -28.74
CA ASP A 318 24.12 -4.30 -28.47
C ASP A 318 23.65 -2.87 -28.17
N LEU A 319 24.42 -2.09 -27.40
CA LEU A 319 24.08 -0.70 -27.11
C LEU A 319 24.03 0.15 -28.39
N ASP A 320 24.99 -0.02 -29.29
CA ASP A 320 25.05 0.74 -30.55
C ASP A 320 23.92 0.34 -31.50
N LYS A 321 23.64 -0.97 -31.61
CA LYS A 321 22.49 -1.48 -32.37
C LYS A 321 21.18 -0.90 -31.84
N LEU A 322 21.07 -0.78 -30.52
CA LEU A 322 19.90 -0.24 -29.86
C LEU A 322 19.69 1.24 -30.15
N ILE A 323 20.77 2.03 -30.11
CA ILE A 323 20.74 3.45 -30.45
C ILE A 323 20.34 3.64 -31.92
N LYS A 324 20.90 2.84 -32.84
CA LYS A 324 20.50 2.87 -34.26
C LYS A 324 19.01 2.62 -34.44
N LYS A 325 18.48 1.61 -33.75
CA LYS A 325 17.05 1.27 -33.77
C LYS A 325 16.16 2.34 -33.13
N ALA A 326 16.62 2.96 -32.05
CA ALA A 326 15.91 4.08 -31.42
C ALA A 326 15.76 5.26 -32.39
N ARG A 327 16.80 5.57 -33.17
CA ARG A 327 16.78 6.64 -34.18
C ARG A 327 15.83 6.35 -35.35
N THR A 328 15.63 5.09 -35.72
CA THR A 328 14.69 4.72 -36.78
C THR A 328 13.23 4.73 -36.33
N GLU A 329 12.97 4.39 -35.06
CA GLU A 329 11.60 4.30 -34.53
C GLU A 329 11.09 5.62 -33.93
N ALA A 330 11.99 6.50 -33.47
CA ALA A 330 11.62 7.80 -32.90
C ALA A 330 11.53 8.87 -33.98
N SER A 331 10.48 9.70 -33.92
CA SER A 331 10.31 10.83 -34.85
C SER A 331 11.19 12.02 -34.45
N LYS A 332 11.86 12.65 -35.42
CA LYS A 332 12.51 13.96 -35.22
C LYS A 332 11.50 15.09 -35.25
N ILE A 333 11.74 16.12 -34.43
CA ILE A 333 10.88 17.30 -34.35
C ILE A 333 10.90 18.11 -35.67
N GLN A 334 12.05 18.14 -36.36
CA GLN A 334 12.21 18.82 -37.66
C GLN A 334 11.30 18.26 -38.77
N ASP A 335 11.09 16.95 -38.84
CA ASP A 335 10.25 16.32 -39.88
C ASP A 335 8.79 16.78 -39.78
N LYS A 336 8.31 17.03 -38.57
CA LYS A 336 6.96 17.55 -38.33
C LYS A 336 6.84 19.02 -38.77
N MET A 337 7.85 19.84 -38.51
CA MET A 337 7.88 21.25 -38.95
C MET A 337 7.92 21.37 -40.48
N ILE A 338 8.73 20.56 -41.16
CA ILE A 338 8.81 20.55 -42.63
C ILE A 338 7.48 20.09 -43.25
N LYS A 339 6.86 19.06 -42.68
CA LYS A 339 5.53 18.58 -43.11
C LYS A 339 4.43 19.62 -42.89
N LEU A 340 4.46 20.36 -41.78
CA LEU A 340 3.47 21.39 -41.48
C LEU A 340 3.66 22.63 -42.38
N LYS A 341 4.92 23.00 -42.68
CA LYS A 341 5.24 24.09 -43.62
C LYS A 341 4.79 23.76 -45.05
N SER A 342 5.00 22.53 -45.51
CA SER A 342 4.54 22.08 -46.84
C SER A 342 3.01 22.01 -46.93
N ILE A 343 2.31 21.54 -45.88
CA ILE A 343 0.84 21.57 -45.82
C ILE A 343 0.32 23.01 -45.89
N LYS A 344 0.90 23.93 -45.10
CA LYS A 344 0.54 25.37 -45.12
C LYS A 344 0.67 25.98 -46.51
N ASN A 345 1.81 25.76 -47.18
CA ASN A 345 2.06 26.28 -48.51
C ASN A 345 1.08 25.73 -49.54
N ASN A 346 0.81 24.42 -49.51
CA ASN A 346 -0.12 23.78 -50.45
C ASN A 346 -1.57 24.29 -50.26
N ILE A 347 -2.03 24.41 -49.00
CA ILE A 347 -3.37 24.94 -48.71
C ILE A 347 -3.47 26.42 -49.13
N PHE A 348 -2.42 27.21 -48.89
CA PHE A 348 -2.35 28.59 -49.36
C PHE A 348 -2.50 28.68 -50.88
N SER A 349 -1.75 27.87 -51.64
CA SER A 349 -1.85 27.85 -53.11
C SER A 349 -3.24 27.48 -53.61
N ILE A 350 -3.89 26.48 -53.00
CA ILE A 350 -5.24 26.04 -53.42
C ILE A 350 -6.28 27.14 -53.16
N LEU A 351 -6.28 27.73 -51.95
CA LEU A 351 -7.27 28.75 -51.59
C LEU A 351 -7.07 30.05 -52.34
N LEU A 352 -5.82 30.43 -52.64
CA LEU A 352 -5.51 31.58 -53.48
C LEU A 352 -6.12 31.42 -54.88
N GLU A 353 -5.92 30.25 -55.50
CA GLU A 353 -6.45 29.97 -56.84
C GLU A 353 -7.99 29.98 -56.87
N GLN A 354 -8.64 29.49 -55.80
CA GLN A 354 -10.11 29.50 -55.71
C GLN A 354 -10.71 30.90 -55.55
N LEU A 355 -10.00 31.85 -54.92
CA LEU A 355 -10.53 33.15 -54.51
C LEU A 355 -10.02 34.33 -55.36
N ARG A 356 -8.90 34.20 -56.07
CA ARG A 356 -8.29 35.27 -56.89
C ARG A 356 -9.22 35.86 -57.96
N HIS A 357 -10.22 35.09 -58.40
CA HIS A 357 -11.18 35.55 -59.41
C HIS A 357 -12.35 36.34 -58.83
N LYS A 358 -12.52 36.33 -57.50
CA LYS A 358 -13.64 36.98 -56.80
C LYS A 358 -13.19 38.16 -55.94
N VAL A 359 -11.91 38.22 -55.59
CA VAL A 359 -11.34 39.20 -54.67
C VAL A 359 -9.99 39.64 -55.21
N ASP A 360 -9.73 40.94 -55.12
CA ASP A 360 -8.45 41.53 -55.50
C ASP A 360 -7.27 40.93 -54.70
N CYS A 361 -6.21 40.55 -55.42
CA CYS A 361 -5.04 39.86 -54.90
C CYS A 361 -4.34 40.65 -53.78
N ASP A 362 -4.34 41.97 -53.87
CA ASP A 362 -3.69 42.86 -52.89
C ASP A 362 -4.34 42.78 -51.51
N LYS A 363 -5.66 42.50 -51.45
CA LYS A 363 -6.39 42.29 -50.20
C LYS A 363 -6.46 40.81 -49.80
N LEU A 364 -6.51 39.91 -50.79
CA LEU A 364 -6.64 38.47 -50.59
C LEU A 364 -5.37 37.86 -49.97
N ILE A 365 -4.19 38.16 -50.50
CA ILE A 365 -2.93 37.54 -50.09
C ILE A 365 -2.61 37.80 -48.60
N PRO A 366 -2.67 39.05 -48.08
CA PRO A 366 -2.44 39.31 -46.67
C PRO A 366 -3.46 38.64 -45.75
N THR A 367 -4.73 38.59 -46.17
CA THR A 367 -5.82 38.00 -45.39
C THR A 367 -5.68 36.48 -45.31
N LEU A 368 -5.33 35.84 -46.42
CA LEU A 368 -5.10 34.40 -46.47
C LEU A 368 -3.89 33.96 -45.62
N LYS A 369 -2.80 34.74 -45.65
CA LYS A 369 -1.63 34.49 -44.79
C LYS A 369 -2.01 34.54 -43.31
N LYS A 370 -2.73 35.58 -42.89
CA LYS A 370 -3.22 35.72 -41.50
C LYS A 370 -4.15 34.56 -41.11
N PHE A 371 -5.06 34.16 -42.01
CA PHE A 371 -5.98 33.05 -41.76
C PHE A 371 -5.24 31.73 -41.53
N ILE A 372 -4.28 31.39 -42.39
CA ILE A 372 -3.49 30.14 -42.29
C ILE A 372 -2.52 30.16 -41.10
N GLU A 373 -2.02 31.32 -40.69
CA GLU A 373 -1.20 31.44 -39.48
C GLU A 373 -2.01 31.26 -38.20
N ASN A 374 -3.26 31.73 -38.18
CA ASN A 374 -4.14 31.69 -37.03
C ASN A 374 -4.92 30.37 -36.88
N GLU A 375 -5.03 29.53 -37.92
CA GLU A 375 -5.72 28.23 -37.85
C GLU A 375 -4.79 27.15 -37.22
N PRO A 376 -5.13 26.61 -36.04
CA PRO A 376 -4.26 25.69 -35.30
C PRO A 376 -4.24 24.26 -35.86
N ASP A 377 -5.26 23.86 -36.62
CA ASP A 377 -5.42 22.49 -37.16
C ASP A 377 -5.82 22.53 -38.65
N LEU A 378 -4.85 22.89 -39.48
CA LEU A 378 -4.97 22.94 -40.94
C LEU A 378 -5.07 21.53 -41.54
N LYS A 379 -6.16 21.28 -42.28
CA LYS A 379 -6.43 19.98 -42.91
C LYS A 379 -6.90 20.14 -44.35
N TYR A 380 -6.45 19.25 -45.24
CA TYR A 380 -6.92 19.20 -46.62
C TYR A 380 -8.42 18.89 -46.73
N SER A 381 -8.99 18.11 -45.81
CA SER A 381 -10.42 17.80 -45.80
C SER A 381 -11.28 19.07 -45.78
N LYS A 382 -10.86 20.08 -45.00
CA LYS A 382 -11.53 21.37 -44.86
C LYS A 382 -11.36 22.31 -46.08
N VAL A 383 -10.40 22.00 -46.96
CA VAL A 383 -10.25 22.65 -48.26
C VAL A 383 -11.23 22.03 -49.25
N PHE A 384 -11.29 20.70 -49.29
CA PHE A 384 -12.16 19.96 -50.23
C PHE A 384 -13.66 20.08 -49.90
N ASP A 385 -14.02 20.21 -48.63
CA ASP A 385 -15.41 20.45 -48.21
C ASP A 385 -15.83 21.94 -48.28
N ASN A 386 -14.96 22.80 -48.82
CA ASN A 386 -15.14 24.25 -48.97
C ASN A 386 -15.37 25.03 -47.65
N SER A 387 -15.13 24.43 -46.48
CA SER A 387 -15.28 25.11 -45.19
C SER A 387 -14.39 26.35 -45.09
N TYR A 388 -13.12 26.23 -45.50
CA TYR A 388 -12.19 27.35 -45.49
C TYR A 388 -12.56 28.44 -46.49
N TYR A 389 -13.00 28.04 -47.68
CA TYR A 389 -13.46 28.96 -48.72
C TYR A 389 -14.62 29.83 -48.24
N ASN A 390 -15.65 29.22 -47.65
CA ASN A 390 -16.82 29.92 -47.15
C ASN A 390 -16.49 30.88 -46.00
N ASN A 391 -15.56 30.49 -45.12
CA ASN A 391 -15.11 31.36 -44.03
C ASN A 391 -14.33 32.57 -44.56
N LEU A 392 -13.47 32.37 -45.56
CA LEU A 392 -12.68 33.44 -46.16
C LEU A 392 -13.54 34.44 -46.95
N ILE A 393 -14.55 33.97 -47.68
CA ILE A 393 -15.50 34.87 -48.37
C ILE A 393 -16.21 35.78 -47.37
N LYS A 394 -16.62 35.27 -46.20
CA LYS A 394 -17.27 36.11 -45.16
C LYS A 394 -16.35 37.16 -44.53
N ILE A 395 -15.04 36.96 -44.63
CA ILE A 395 -14.04 37.88 -44.07
C ILE A 395 -13.67 38.96 -45.08
N VAL A 396 -13.74 38.65 -46.38
CA VAL A 396 -13.23 39.52 -47.45
C VAL A 396 -14.32 40.15 -48.32
N GLY A 397 -15.47 39.48 -48.47
CA GLY A 397 -16.70 40.07 -49.00
C GLY A 397 -17.46 40.75 -47.88
#